data_AF-A0A0C2FHX0-F1
#
_entry.id   AF-A0A0C2FHX0-F1
#
_cell.length_a   1.000
_cell.length_b   1.000
_cell.length_c   1.000
_cell.angle_alpha   90.00
_cell.angle_beta   90.00
_cell.angle_gamma   90.00
#
_symmetry.space_group_name_H-M   'P 1'
#
loop_
_entity.id
_entity.type
_entity.pdbx_description
1 polymer ?
#
loop_
_entity_poly.entity_id
_entity_poly.type
_entity_poly.pdbx_seq_one_letter_code
_entity_poly.pdbx_strand_id
1 'polypeptide(L)'
;FVTSCSRPPLLGFSYLEPPFSIRCVEVSDDQDQGDTLGSVVRGFLALKKSQSSSRLPTASTCFNLLKLPNYNKKSVLLSKLRYAIHSETGFELS
;
A
#
# COMPACT_ATOMS: atom_id res chain seq x y z
N PHE A 1 -9.11 7.72 5.60
CA PHE A 1 -8.21 6.69 5.03
C PHE A 1 -7.59 5.82 6.12
N VAL A 2 -6.64 6.32 6.92
CA VAL A 2 -5.92 5.45 7.88
C VAL A 2 -6.67 5.17 9.18
N THR A 3 -7.47 6.10 9.67
CA THR A 3 -8.16 6.00 10.98
C THR A 3 -9.66 5.77 10.86
N SER A 4 -10.19 5.70 9.63
CA SER A 4 -11.64 5.74 9.32
C SER A 4 -12.42 6.98 9.82
N CYS A 5 -11.78 7.90 10.55
CA CYS A 5 -12.40 9.10 11.12
C CYS A 5 -11.75 10.36 10.53
N SER A 6 -12.55 11.34 10.12
CA SER A 6 -12.09 12.65 9.66
C SER A 6 -11.81 13.64 10.79
N ARG A 7 -12.28 13.35 12.02
CA ARG A 7 -12.10 14.21 13.18
C ARG A 7 -10.85 13.79 13.97
N PRO A 8 -9.99 14.74 14.39
CA PRO A 8 -8.87 14.44 15.27
C PRO A 8 -9.37 14.06 16.67
N PRO A 9 -8.59 13.31 17.47
CA PRO A 9 -8.90 13.07 18.88
C PRO A 9 -8.94 14.40 19.65
N LEU A 10 -9.90 14.54 20.58
CA LEU A 10 -10.09 15.77 21.36
C LEU A 10 -8.84 16.16 22.16
N LEU A 11 -8.10 15.17 22.66
CA LEU A 11 -6.88 15.37 23.45
C LEU A 11 -5.60 15.36 22.59
N GLY A 12 -5.74 15.32 21.25
CA GLY A 12 -4.63 15.22 20.32
C GLY A 12 -4.19 13.78 20.02
N PHE A 13 -3.31 13.64 19.02
CA PHE A 13 -2.91 12.34 18.48
C PHE A 13 -2.07 11.46 19.42
N SER A 14 -1.52 12.02 20.51
CA SER A 14 -0.86 11.23 21.57
C SER A 14 -1.81 10.29 22.30
N TYR A 15 -3.12 10.58 22.24
CA TYR A 15 -4.20 9.78 22.83
C TYR A 15 -4.94 8.92 21.78
N LEU A 16 -4.42 8.83 20.56
CA LEU A 16 -4.96 7.92 19.56
C LEU A 16 -4.58 6.49 19.93
N GLU A 17 -5.57 5.60 20.06
CA GLU A 17 -5.34 4.20 20.43
C GLU A 17 -5.76 3.25 19.29
N PRO A 18 -4.80 2.50 18.70
CA PRO A 18 -3.35 2.61 18.88
C PRO A 18 -2.73 3.86 18.21
N PRO A 19 -1.48 4.24 18.53
CA PRO A 19 -0.84 5.39 17.90
C PRO A 19 -0.74 5.26 16.39
N PHE A 20 -0.91 6.38 15.69
CA PHE A 20 -0.74 6.40 14.23
C PHE A 20 0.67 5.94 13.85
N SER A 21 0.75 4.98 12.95
CA SER A 21 2.00 4.33 12.58
C SER A 21 2.16 4.24 11.08
N ILE A 22 3.40 4.37 10.59
CA ILE A 22 3.76 4.14 9.20
C ILE A 22 4.73 2.97 9.15
N ARG A 23 4.38 1.94 8.38
CA ARG A 23 5.26 0.80 8.10
C ARG A 23 5.67 0.84 6.64
N CYS A 24 6.97 0.97 6.40
CA CYS A 24 7.54 0.73 5.08
C CYS A 24 7.45 -0.75 4.75
N VAL A 25 6.93 -1.07 3.57
CA VAL A 25 6.87 -2.45 3.07
C VAL A 25 7.73 -2.57 1.82
N GLU A 26 8.56 -3.62 1.80
CA GLU A 26 9.22 -4.03 0.58
C GLU A 26 8.20 -4.65 -0.36
N VAL A 27 8.31 -4.29 -1.63
CA VAL A 27 7.50 -4.88 -2.69
C VAL A 27 8.39 -5.92 -3.35
N SER A 28 8.24 -7.18 -2.95
CA SER A 28 8.66 -8.30 -3.80
C SER A 28 7.79 -8.29 -5.05
N ASP A 29 8.37 -8.62 -6.21
CA ASP A 29 7.68 -8.63 -7.51
C ASP A 29 6.58 -9.72 -7.60
N ASP A 30 6.34 -10.49 -6.52
CA ASP A 30 5.53 -11.70 -6.50
C ASP A 30 4.05 -11.49 -6.11
N GLN A 31 3.40 -10.47 -6.67
CA GLN A 31 1.92 -10.43 -6.70
C GLN A 31 1.42 -10.58 -8.14
N ASP A 32 1.83 -11.68 -8.78
CA ASP A 32 1.07 -12.25 -9.88
C ASP A 32 -0.12 -12.99 -9.25
N GLN A 33 -1.32 -12.41 -9.41
CA GLN A 33 -2.56 -13.18 -9.37
C GLN A 33 -2.41 -14.26 -10.45
N GLY A 34 -2.01 -15.45 -10.04
CA GLY A 34 -1.83 -16.58 -10.94
C GLY A 34 -3.17 -16.94 -11.55
N ASP A 35 -3.32 -16.72 -12.86
CA ASP A 35 -4.34 -17.38 -13.70
C ASP A 35 -4.11 -17.21 -15.21
N THR A 36 -2.86 -17.04 -15.67
CA THR A 36 -2.58 -17.10 -17.11
C THR A 36 -1.44 -18.04 -17.43
N LEU A 37 -1.65 -18.82 -18.49
CA LEU A 37 -0.69 -19.70 -19.17
C LEU A 37 0.71 -19.07 -19.42
N GLY A 38 0.85 -17.74 -19.28
CA GLY A 38 2.13 -17.04 -19.30
C GLY A 38 3.09 -17.39 -18.15
N SER A 39 2.61 -17.93 -17.03
CA SER A 39 3.46 -18.25 -15.87
C SER A 39 4.47 -19.38 -16.17
N VAL A 40 4.10 -20.36 -16.99
CA VAL A 40 5.00 -21.47 -17.37
C VAL A 40 6.06 -21.06 -18.40
N VAL A 41 5.78 -20.06 -19.23
CA VAL A 41 6.76 -19.57 -20.24
C VAL A 41 7.83 -18.70 -19.57
N ARG A 42 7.47 -17.98 -18.50
CA ARG A 42 8.39 -17.11 -17.75
C ARG A 42 9.48 -17.87 -16.98
N GLY A 43 9.22 -19.12 -16.60
CA GLY A 43 10.19 -19.99 -15.93
C GLY A 43 11.44 -20.30 -16.75
N PHE A 44 11.37 -20.23 -18.09
CA PHE A 44 12.48 -20.58 -18.98
C PHE A 44 13.24 -19.37 -19.56
N LEU A 45 12.71 -18.15 -19.42
CA LEU A 45 13.31 -16.92 -19.94
C LEU A 45 13.13 -15.80 -18.92
N ALA A 46 13.95 -15.83 -17.87
CA ALA A 46 13.99 -14.81 -16.82
C ALA A 46 14.60 -13.49 -17.34
N LEU A 47 13.90 -12.81 -18.24
CA LEU A 47 14.13 -11.40 -18.53
C LEU A 47 13.61 -10.58 -17.35
N LYS A 48 14.56 -10.02 -16.59
CA LYS A 48 14.41 -9.06 -15.50
C LYS A 48 13.46 -7.91 -15.87
N LYS A 49 12.16 -8.07 -15.56
CA LYS A 49 11.17 -7.01 -15.71
C LYS A 49 11.04 -6.29 -14.36
N SER A 50 11.83 -5.23 -14.19
CA SER A 50 11.63 -4.27 -13.10
C SER A 50 10.29 -3.55 -13.31
N GLN A 51 9.24 -4.00 -12.62
CA GLN A 51 8.01 -3.21 -12.43
C GLN A 51 7.98 -2.75 -10.97
N SER A 52 9.00 -1.98 -10.62
CA SER A 52 9.11 -1.33 -9.32
C SER A 52 7.82 -0.55 -9.03
N SER A 53 7.17 -0.91 -7.92
CA SER A 53 6.19 -0.09 -7.19
C SER A 53 4.78 0.04 -7.76
N SER A 54 4.25 -0.93 -8.53
CA SER A 54 2.84 -0.90 -8.99
C SER A 54 1.82 -0.83 -7.84
N ARG A 55 2.14 -1.44 -6.70
CA ARG A 55 1.28 -1.48 -5.51
C ARG A 55 0.92 -0.10 -4.98
N LEU A 56 -0.32 0.07 -4.55
CA LEU A 56 -0.81 1.27 -3.88
C LEU A 56 -0.57 1.18 -2.36
N PRO A 57 -0.49 2.33 -1.65
CA PRO A 57 -0.49 2.33 -0.20
C PRO A 57 -1.80 1.74 0.32
N THR A 58 -1.73 0.99 1.41
CA THR A 58 -2.91 0.42 2.08
C THR A 58 -2.95 0.86 3.53
N ALA A 59 -4.14 0.83 4.12
CA ALA A 59 -4.34 1.18 5.52
C ALA A 59 -4.97 0.00 6.28
N SER A 60 -4.64 -0.11 7.57
CA SER A 60 -5.35 -0.98 8.50
C SER A 60 -5.95 -0.10 9.59
N THR A 61 -7.24 0.20 9.44
CA THR A 61 -7.95 1.19 10.27
C THR A 61 -8.03 0.80 11.74
N CYS A 62 -8.22 -0.49 12.02
CA CYS A 62 -8.19 -1.03 13.39
C CYS A 62 -6.87 -0.77 14.13
N PHE A 63 -5.78 -0.51 13.39
CA PHE A 63 -4.45 -0.32 13.94
C PHE A 63 -3.86 1.07 13.66
N ASN A 64 -4.64 2.01 13.11
CA ASN A 64 -4.16 3.33 12.67
C ASN A 64 -2.84 3.25 11.87
N LEU A 65 -2.71 2.20 11.04
CA LEU A 65 -1.46 1.83 10.38
C LEU A 65 -1.53 2.10 8.88
N LEU A 66 -0.62 2.92 8.38
CA LEU A 66 -0.36 3.09 6.95
C LEU A 66 0.77 2.15 6.50
N LYS A 67 0.47 1.22 5.60
CA LYS A 67 1.46 0.40 4.91
C LYS A 67 1.88 1.12 3.64
N LEU A 68 3.13 1.57 3.61
CA LEU A 68 3.66 2.39 2.54
C LEU A 68 4.71 1.61 1.74
N PRO A 69 4.45 1.28 0.47
CA PRO A 69 5.48 0.72 -0.41
C PRO A 69 6.70 1.63 -0.50
N ASN A 70 7.89 1.04 -0.57
CA ASN A 70 9.13 1.80 -0.71
C ASN A 70 9.25 2.41 -2.13
N TYR A 71 8.70 3.61 -2.31
CA TYR A 71 8.75 4.34 -3.58
C TYR A 71 10.09 5.08 -3.74
N ASN A 72 10.76 4.85 -4.87
CA ASN A 72 12.05 5.49 -5.17
C ASN A 72 11.97 7.00 -5.43
N LYS A 73 10.77 7.55 -5.64
CA LYS A 73 10.55 8.97 -5.96
C LYS A 73 9.40 9.54 -5.15
N LYS A 74 9.60 10.73 -4.56
CA LYS A 74 8.57 11.49 -3.83
C LYS A 74 7.32 11.76 -4.67
N SER A 75 7.48 12.05 -5.97
CA SER A 75 6.36 12.31 -6.87
C SER A 75 5.45 11.09 -7.06
N VAL A 76 6.05 9.90 -7.15
CA VAL A 76 5.32 8.63 -7.27
C VAL A 76 4.56 8.33 -5.98
N LEU A 77 5.22 8.48 -4.82
CA LEU A 77 4.60 8.35 -3.51
C LEU A 77 3.38 9.28 -3.38
N LEU A 78 3.58 10.56 -3.70
CA LEU A 78 2.52 11.57 -3.60
C LEU A 78 1.33 11.23 -4.51
N SER A 79 1.59 10.89 -5.76
CA SER A 79 0.56 10.53 -6.74
C SER A 79 -0.26 9.32 -6.27
N LYS A 80 0.42 8.25 -5.85
CA LYS A 80 -0.23 7.01 -5.41
C LYS A 80 -0.95 7.14 -4.07
N LEU A 81 -0.39 7.91 -3.13
CA LEU A 81 -1.04 8.19 -1.85
C LEU A 81 -2.29 9.04 -2.06
N ARG A 82 -2.22 10.07 -2.92
CA ARG A 82 -3.40 10.84 -3.30
C ARG A 82 -4.45 9.95 -3.95
N TYR A 83 -4.05 9.11 -4.90
CA TYR A 83 -4.96 8.14 -5.51
C TYR A 83 -5.64 7.29 -4.45
N ALA A 84 -4.89 6.59 -3.58
CA ALA A 84 -5.44 5.69 -2.57
C ALA A 84 -6.37 6.38 -1.54
N ILE A 85 -6.10 7.63 -1.18
CA ILE A 85 -6.96 8.40 -0.26
C ILE A 85 -8.31 8.74 -0.91
N HIS A 86 -8.31 9.09 -2.20
CA HIS A 86 -9.51 9.56 -2.91
C HIS A 86 -10.28 8.44 -3.61
N SER A 87 -9.65 7.31 -3.90
CA SER A 87 -10.30 6.18 -4.58
C SER A 87 -11.21 5.35 -3.68
N GLU A 88 -11.31 5.68 -2.38
CA GLU A 88 -12.09 4.93 -1.37
C GLU A 88 -11.80 3.41 -1.32
N THR A 89 -10.69 2.96 -1.91
CA THR A 89 -10.26 1.54 -1.98
C THR A 89 -9.73 0.99 -0.65
N GLY A 90 -10.09 1.62 0.48
CA GLY A 90 -9.61 1.28 1.83
C GLY A 90 -10.13 -0.06 2.37
N PHE A 91 -10.98 -0.76 1.62
CA PHE A 91 -11.60 -2.04 1.97
C PHE A 91 -11.50 -3.07 0.84
N GLU A 92 -10.40 -3.12 0.09
CA GLU A 92 -10.13 -4.35 -0.68
C GLU A 92 -9.90 -5.49 0.33
N LEU A 93 -10.93 -6.34 0.40
CA LEU A 93 -11.11 -7.48 1.30
C LEU A 93 -9.83 -8.34 1.35
N SER A 94 -9.42 -8.69 2.57
CA SER A 94 -8.33 -9.64 2.82
C SER A 94 -8.64 -11.02 2.27
#